data_AF-A0A966DFX7-F1
#
_entry.id   AF-A0A966DFX7-F1
#
_cell.length_a   1.000
_cell.length_b   1.000
_cell.length_c   1.000
_cell.angle_alpha   90.00
_cell.angle_beta   90.00
_cell.angle_gamma   90.00
#
_symmetry.space_group_name_H-M   'P 1'
#
loop_
_entity.id
_entity.type
_entity.pdbx_description
1 polymer ?
#
loop_
_entity_poly.entity_id
_entity_poly.type
_entity_poly.pdbx_seq_one_letter_code
_entity_poly.pdbx_strand_id
1 'polypeptide(L)'
;GGVMSRAKMFYDISKRTPGLVSGNDFVALDEVQTISFTDIDEMRAALKGYMESGVYTVGNYEGSADSGIILLGNISKDNMDEYKSMFTELPSAFHESALIDRFHGFIKGWEIPRMHDDLKISGWALNSEYFCTIMHLLREDASYRAIVDQIVEVPDHADTRDTEAVKRITTAYMKLLFPNVRSASDVDLREFQRYCLRPATKMRYIIKKQLGILDIEFKGKEIPNFTVKDIENEN
;
A
#
# COMPACT_ATOMS: atom_id res chain seq x y z
N GLY A 1 -9.38 -17.21 10.23
CA GLY A 1 -10.12 -17.65 9.02
C GLY A 1 -11.61 -17.48 9.10
N GLY A 2 -12.21 -16.76 8.15
CA GLY A 2 -13.66 -16.51 8.09
C GLY A 2 -14.11 -16.15 6.68
N VAL A 3 -15.42 -16.25 6.44
CA VAL A 3 -16.01 -15.93 5.14
C VAL A 3 -16.20 -14.41 5.00
N MET A 4 -15.48 -13.83 4.03
CA MET A 4 -15.59 -12.42 3.65
C MET A 4 -16.50 -12.29 2.43
N SER A 5 -17.62 -11.59 2.59
CA SER A 5 -18.55 -11.33 1.49
C SER A 5 -18.47 -9.88 1.04
N ARG A 6 -18.93 -9.62 -0.19
CA ARG A 6 -19.05 -8.28 -0.76
C ARG A 6 -19.89 -7.35 0.11
N ALA A 7 -20.93 -7.89 0.73
CA ALA A 7 -21.78 -7.14 1.64
C ALA A 7 -21.04 -6.64 2.88
N LYS A 8 -20.20 -7.49 3.48
CA LYS A 8 -19.39 -7.10 4.65
C LYS A 8 -18.31 -6.09 4.28
N MET A 9 -17.65 -6.29 3.14
CA MET A 9 -16.55 -5.41 2.74
C MET A 9 -17.06 -4.05 2.27
N PHE A 10 -18.10 -4.02 1.41
CA PHE A 10 -18.53 -2.84 0.68
C PHE A 10 -19.91 -2.33 1.06
N TYR A 11 -20.97 -3.11 0.84
CA TYR A 11 -22.33 -2.66 1.10
C TYR A 11 -23.34 -3.81 1.21
N ASP A 12 -24.11 -3.84 2.30
CA ASP A 12 -25.21 -4.79 2.49
C ASP A 12 -26.50 -4.22 1.88
N ILE A 13 -26.92 -4.77 0.74
CA ILE A 13 -28.15 -4.35 0.02
C ILE A 13 -29.40 -4.55 0.87
N SER A 14 -29.48 -5.66 1.61
CA SER A 14 -30.66 -6.02 2.39
C SER A 14 -30.85 -5.09 3.58
N LYS A 15 -29.75 -4.72 4.25
CA LYS A 15 -29.77 -3.81 5.39
C LYS A 15 -29.64 -2.34 5.01
N ARG A 16 -29.24 -2.06 3.77
CA ARG A 16 -28.87 -0.72 3.27
C ARG A 16 -27.79 -0.05 4.10
N THR A 17 -26.79 -0.83 4.51
CA THR A 17 -25.70 -0.36 5.38
C THR A 17 -24.35 -0.47 4.67
N PRO A 18 -23.50 0.58 4.74
CA PRO A 18 -22.12 0.50 4.29
C PRO A 18 -21.33 -0.59 5.00
N GLY A 19 -20.35 -1.16 4.29
CA GLY A 19 -19.44 -2.18 4.77
C GLY A 19 -18.17 -1.60 5.38
N LEU A 20 -17.19 -2.47 5.64
CA LEU A 20 -15.94 -2.15 6.35
C LEU A 20 -15.10 -1.06 5.70
N VAL A 21 -15.10 -0.95 4.37
CA VAL A 21 -14.33 0.12 3.70
C VAL A 21 -14.94 1.51 3.92
N SER A 22 -16.15 1.58 4.45
CA SER A 22 -16.78 2.85 4.80
C SER A 22 -16.61 3.13 6.29
N GLY A 23 -16.00 4.26 6.62
CA GLY A 23 -15.85 4.73 8.01
C GLY A 23 -14.59 4.28 8.75
N ASN A 24 -13.62 3.68 8.07
CA ASN A 24 -12.31 3.34 8.64
C ASN A 24 -11.18 4.00 7.85
N ASP A 25 -10.01 4.24 8.47
CA ASP A 25 -8.82 4.69 7.72
C ASP A 25 -8.20 3.57 6.88
N PHE A 26 -8.32 2.33 7.35
CA PHE A 26 -7.88 1.14 6.63
C PHE A 26 -8.64 -0.10 7.10
N VAL A 27 -8.62 -1.14 6.25
CA VAL A 27 -9.14 -2.47 6.53
C VAL A 27 -7.98 -3.46 6.38
N ALA A 28 -7.64 -4.13 7.48
CA ALA A 28 -6.64 -5.19 7.49
C ALA A 28 -7.31 -6.57 7.40
N LEU A 29 -6.89 -7.37 6.42
CA LEU A 29 -7.28 -8.76 6.26
C LEU A 29 -6.15 -9.63 6.82
N ASP A 30 -6.29 -10.01 8.09
CA ASP A 30 -5.32 -10.85 8.78
C ASP A 30 -5.49 -12.34 8.46
N GLU A 31 -4.38 -13.06 8.47
CA GLU A 31 -4.27 -14.45 8.01
C GLU A 31 -4.96 -14.66 6.67
N VAL A 32 -4.65 -13.81 5.68
CA VAL A 32 -5.38 -13.71 4.42
C VAL A 32 -5.51 -15.05 3.69
N GLN A 33 -4.54 -15.95 3.83
CA GLN A 33 -4.57 -17.32 3.29
C GLN A 33 -5.75 -18.17 3.81
N THR A 34 -6.33 -17.80 4.94
CA THR A 34 -7.48 -18.48 5.57
C THR A 34 -8.83 -17.84 5.24
N ILE A 35 -8.84 -16.74 4.47
CA ILE A 35 -10.05 -16.02 4.09
C ILE A 35 -10.61 -16.63 2.81
N SER A 36 -11.90 -16.94 2.82
CA SER A 36 -12.65 -17.34 1.63
C SER A 36 -13.66 -16.28 1.23
N PHE A 37 -13.80 -16.07 -0.08
CA PHE A 37 -14.75 -15.15 -0.67
C PHE A 37 -15.92 -15.93 -1.27
N THR A 38 -17.16 -15.55 -0.93
CA THR A 38 -18.38 -16.25 -1.38
C THR A 38 -18.67 -16.07 -2.87
N ASP A 39 -18.26 -14.95 -3.44
CA ASP A 39 -18.43 -14.64 -4.87
C ASP A 39 -17.14 -13.94 -5.35
N ILE A 40 -16.22 -14.74 -5.90
CA ILE A 40 -14.87 -14.25 -6.23
C ILE A 40 -14.93 -13.21 -7.35
N ASP A 41 -15.78 -13.39 -8.36
CA ASP A 41 -15.81 -12.51 -9.52
C ASP A 41 -16.49 -11.19 -9.20
N GLU A 42 -17.59 -11.19 -8.45
CA GLU A 42 -18.19 -9.95 -7.94
C GLU A 42 -17.24 -9.21 -6.99
N MET A 43 -16.54 -9.94 -6.11
CA MET A 43 -15.54 -9.35 -5.22
C MET A 43 -14.40 -8.70 -6.00
N ARG A 44 -13.88 -9.37 -7.02
CA ARG A 44 -12.83 -8.82 -7.91
C ARG A 44 -13.31 -7.56 -8.61
N ALA A 45 -14.51 -7.56 -9.16
CA ALA A 45 -15.07 -6.39 -9.85
C ALA A 45 -15.16 -5.18 -8.90
N ALA A 46 -15.71 -5.39 -7.69
CA ALA A 46 -15.82 -4.34 -6.69
C ALA A 46 -14.44 -3.84 -6.21
N LEU A 47 -13.50 -4.76 -5.94
CA LEU A 47 -12.13 -4.43 -5.55
C LEU A 47 -11.37 -3.65 -6.62
N LYS A 48 -11.53 -4.01 -7.91
CA LYS A 48 -10.86 -3.29 -9.01
C LYS A 48 -11.32 -1.84 -9.10
N GLY A 49 -12.63 -1.60 -9.09
CA GLY A 49 -13.17 -0.24 -9.08
C GLY A 49 -12.67 0.52 -7.87
N TYR A 50 -12.75 -0.10 -6.70
CA TYR A 50 -12.39 0.52 -5.43
C TYR A 50 -10.90 0.90 -5.37
N MET A 51 -10.02 0.00 -5.78
CA MET A 51 -8.57 0.23 -5.70
C MET A 51 -8.07 1.17 -6.82
N GLU A 52 -8.84 1.38 -7.89
CA GLU A 52 -8.49 2.36 -8.93
C GLU A 52 -8.92 3.78 -8.56
N SER A 53 -10.16 3.96 -8.08
CA SER A 53 -10.77 5.28 -7.93
C SER A 53 -11.43 5.55 -6.57
N GLY A 54 -11.38 4.60 -5.64
CA GLY A 54 -12.11 4.66 -4.37
C GLY A 54 -13.61 4.39 -4.51
N VAL A 55 -14.09 4.03 -5.71
CA VAL A 55 -15.52 3.80 -6.00
C VAL A 55 -15.82 2.32 -6.12
N TYR A 56 -16.90 1.86 -5.51
CA TYR A 56 -17.37 0.49 -5.62
C TYR A 56 -18.85 0.42 -6.01
N THR A 57 -19.21 -0.63 -6.74
CA THR A 57 -20.61 -0.86 -7.17
C THR A 57 -21.12 -2.17 -6.60
N VAL A 58 -22.24 -2.10 -5.88
CA VAL A 58 -22.92 -3.26 -5.31
C VAL A 58 -24.37 -3.33 -5.79
N GLY A 59 -24.60 -4.10 -6.85
CA GLY A 59 -25.90 -4.15 -7.52
C GLY A 59 -26.17 -2.80 -8.18
N ASN A 60 -27.25 -2.12 -7.77
CA ASN A 60 -27.59 -0.77 -8.26
C ASN A 60 -27.07 0.35 -7.33
N TYR A 61 -26.33 0.02 -6.28
CA TYR A 61 -25.75 0.99 -5.36
C TYR A 61 -24.31 1.30 -5.77
N GLU A 62 -23.98 2.58 -5.90
CA GLU A 62 -22.62 3.08 -6.06
C GLU A 62 -22.24 3.81 -4.77
N GLY A 63 -21.07 3.46 -4.22
CA GLY A 63 -20.50 4.09 -3.04
C GLY A 63 -19.06 4.47 -3.27
N SER A 64 -18.58 5.44 -2.49
CA SER A 64 -17.17 5.81 -2.44
C SER A 64 -16.63 5.67 -1.02
N ALA A 65 -15.34 5.37 -0.94
CA ALA A 65 -14.60 5.22 0.30
C ALA A 65 -13.11 5.44 0.05
N ASP A 66 -12.37 5.68 1.11
CA ASP A 66 -10.97 6.06 1.08
C ASP A 66 -10.07 5.13 1.93
N SER A 67 -10.65 4.16 2.64
CA SER A 67 -9.89 3.21 3.47
C SER A 67 -8.78 2.49 2.68
N GLY A 68 -7.57 2.46 3.25
CA GLY A 68 -6.51 1.58 2.74
C GLY A 68 -6.88 0.10 2.90
N ILE A 69 -6.46 -0.76 1.97
CA ILE A 69 -6.57 -2.23 2.13
C ILE A 69 -5.19 -2.78 2.44
N ILE A 70 -5.09 -3.55 3.53
CA ILE A 70 -3.87 -4.23 3.95
C ILE A 70 -4.13 -5.73 3.99
N LEU A 71 -3.29 -6.51 3.31
CA LEU A 71 -3.30 -7.97 3.40
C LEU A 71 -2.16 -8.39 4.31
N LEU A 72 -2.46 -9.15 5.36
CA LEU A 72 -1.46 -9.75 6.23
C LEU A 72 -1.54 -11.26 6.03
N GLY A 73 -0.43 -11.85 5.59
CA GLY A 73 -0.37 -13.25 5.24
C GLY A 73 0.98 -13.85 5.55
N ASN A 74 1.00 -15.16 5.77
CA ASN A 74 2.23 -15.91 5.93
C ASN A 74 2.70 -16.41 4.57
N ILE A 75 3.99 -16.25 4.30
CA ILE A 75 4.66 -16.82 3.13
C ILE A 75 5.51 -17.98 3.62
N SER A 76 5.43 -19.13 2.94
CA SER A 76 6.25 -20.29 3.28
C SER A 76 7.74 -19.94 3.17
N LYS A 77 8.57 -20.51 4.05
CA LYS A 77 10.01 -20.20 4.10
C LYS A 77 10.70 -20.42 2.75
N ASP A 78 10.28 -21.44 2.01
CA ASP A 78 10.84 -21.78 0.70
C ASP A 78 10.48 -20.75 -0.38
N ASN A 79 9.42 -19.97 -0.16
CA ASN A 79 8.95 -18.91 -1.04
C ASN A 79 9.31 -17.50 -0.55
N MET A 80 10.07 -17.34 0.54
CA MET A 80 10.58 -16.03 1.00
C MET A 80 11.73 -15.53 0.12
N ASP A 81 11.47 -15.42 -1.17
CA ASP A 81 12.42 -15.05 -2.22
C ASP A 81 11.66 -14.26 -3.28
N GLU A 82 12.11 -13.04 -3.56
CA GLU A 82 11.48 -12.15 -4.53
C GLU A 82 11.50 -12.70 -5.96
N TYR A 83 12.35 -13.68 -6.26
CA TYR A 83 12.43 -14.35 -7.55
C TYR A 83 11.51 -15.59 -7.65
N LYS A 84 10.82 -15.94 -6.56
CA LYS A 84 9.77 -16.95 -6.51
C LYS A 84 8.40 -16.31 -6.39
N SER A 85 7.35 -17.09 -6.63
CA SER A 85 5.98 -16.62 -6.47
C SER A 85 5.59 -16.58 -4.99
N MET A 86 5.68 -15.40 -4.40
CA MET A 86 5.35 -15.12 -3.00
C MET A 86 3.84 -15.00 -2.76
N PHE A 87 3.05 -14.81 -3.83
CA PHE A 87 1.60 -14.57 -3.75
C PHE A 87 0.75 -15.82 -3.95
N THR A 88 1.37 -17.01 -3.98
CA THR A 88 0.72 -18.31 -4.15
C THR A 88 -0.27 -18.66 -3.04
N GLU A 89 -0.02 -18.18 -1.82
CA GLU A 89 -0.86 -18.41 -0.64
C GLU A 89 -1.99 -17.37 -0.49
N LEU A 90 -2.06 -16.36 -1.38
CA LEU A 90 -3.17 -15.43 -1.35
C LEU A 90 -4.47 -16.13 -1.76
N PRO A 91 -5.64 -15.66 -1.30
CA PRO A 91 -6.91 -16.13 -1.82
C PRO A 91 -6.97 -15.98 -3.34
N SER A 92 -7.64 -16.91 -4.00
CA SER A 92 -7.80 -16.93 -5.47
C SER A 92 -8.33 -15.62 -6.04
N ALA A 93 -9.10 -14.84 -5.28
CA ALA A 93 -9.53 -13.50 -5.64
C ALA A 93 -8.36 -12.59 -6.05
N PHE A 94 -7.20 -12.72 -5.40
CA PHE A 94 -5.99 -11.94 -5.63
C PHE A 94 -5.01 -12.56 -6.62
N HIS A 95 -5.34 -13.67 -7.30
CA HIS A 95 -4.46 -14.28 -8.31
C HIS A 95 -4.57 -13.65 -9.71
N GLU A 96 -5.29 -12.53 -9.84
CA GLU A 96 -5.41 -11.80 -11.10
C GLU A 96 -4.38 -10.66 -11.16
N SER A 97 -3.57 -10.63 -12.22
CA SER A 97 -2.52 -9.61 -12.43
C SER A 97 -3.09 -8.19 -12.36
N ALA A 98 -4.28 -7.96 -12.94
CA ALA A 98 -4.96 -6.68 -12.89
C ALA A 98 -5.25 -6.21 -11.45
N LEU A 99 -5.58 -7.12 -10.53
CA LEU A 99 -5.84 -6.75 -9.13
C LEU A 99 -4.54 -6.51 -8.37
N ILE A 100 -3.53 -7.37 -8.57
CA ILE A 100 -2.20 -7.22 -7.93
C ILE A 100 -1.54 -5.90 -8.33
N ASP A 101 -1.67 -5.50 -9.60
CA ASP A 101 -1.08 -4.26 -10.10
C ASP A 101 -1.61 -3.01 -9.39
N ARG A 102 -2.76 -3.09 -8.73
CA ARG A 102 -3.34 -1.99 -7.94
C ARG A 102 -2.80 -1.89 -6.51
N PHE A 103 -1.99 -2.85 -6.04
CA PHE A 103 -1.35 -2.74 -4.73
C PHE A 103 -0.16 -1.79 -4.78
N HIS A 104 -0.15 -0.78 -3.90
CA HIS A 104 0.93 0.22 -3.91
C HIS A 104 2.30 -0.36 -3.51
N GLY A 105 2.34 -1.34 -2.60
CA GLY A 105 3.60 -1.87 -2.13
C GLY A 105 3.49 -3.16 -1.34
N PHE A 106 4.62 -3.84 -1.21
CA PHE A 106 4.76 -5.06 -0.43
C PHE A 106 5.83 -4.87 0.66
N ILE A 107 5.50 -5.27 1.90
CA ILE A 107 6.43 -5.24 3.03
C ILE A 107 6.89 -6.67 3.30
N LYS A 108 8.21 -6.91 3.21
CA LYS A 108 8.81 -8.20 3.56
C LYS A 108 8.84 -8.38 5.07
N GLY A 109 7.85 -9.08 5.61
CA GLY A 109 7.73 -9.31 7.06
C GLY A 109 8.95 -9.98 7.70
N TRP A 110 9.70 -10.79 6.93
CA TRP A 110 10.92 -11.45 7.43
C TRP A 110 12.15 -10.52 7.53
N GLU A 111 12.10 -9.31 6.97
CA GLU A 111 13.13 -8.29 7.20
C GLU A 111 12.89 -7.48 8.47
N ILE A 112 11.69 -7.59 9.06
CA ILE A 112 11.37 -6.94 10.32
C ILE A 112 12.03 -7.73 11.45
N PRO A 113 12.93 -7.11 12.24
CA PRO A 113 13.58 -7.80 13.35
C PRO A 113 12.53 -8.26 14.37
N ARG A 114 12.73 -9.44 14.95
CA ARG A 114 11.90 -9.88 16.08
C ARG A 114 12.15 -8.94 17.25
N MET A 115 11.12 -8.69 18.07
CA MET A 115 11.28 -7.92 19.28
C MET A 115 12.08 -8.71 20.31
N HIS A 116 13.15 -8.11 20.83
CA HIS A 116 14.01 -8.66 21.88
C HIS A 116 14.04 -7.65 23.04
N ASP A 117 14.45 -8.08 24.23
CA ASP A 117 14.41 -7.21 25.43
C ASP A 117 15.31 -5.97 25.32
N ASP A 118 16.38 -6.04 24.53
CA ASP A 118 17.29 -4.94 24.20
C ASP A 118 16.69 -3.89 23.26
N LEU A 119 15.64 -4.25 22.50
CA LEU A 119 14.87 -3.31 21.69
C LEU A 119 13.83 -2.53 22.51
N LYS A 120 13.66 -2.85 23.79
CA LYS A 120 12.76 -2.11 24.69
C LYS A 120 13.42 -0.80 25.11
N ILE A 121 12.81 0.30 24.71
CA ILE A 121 13.23 1.64 25.12
C ILE A 121 12.56 1.99 26.45
N SER A 122 13.34 2.42 27.43
CA SER A 122 12.83 2.99 28.69
C SER A 122 12.97 4.51 28.64
N GLY A 123 11.88 5.20 28.31
CA GLY A 123 11.87 6.65 28.19
C GLY A 123 10.47 7.22 27.98
N TRP A 124 10.40 8.51 27.63
CA TRP A 124 9.16 9.15 27.25
C TRP A 124 8.64 8.56 25.93
N ALA A 125 7.37 8.19 25.90
CA ALA A 125 6.70 7.65 24.73
C ALA A 125 5.39 8.42 24.48
N LEU A 126 4.94 8.41 23.22
CA LEU A 126 3.61 8.88 22.87
C LEU A 126 2.58 7.79 23.16
N ASN A 127 1.44 8.19 23.71
CA ASN A 127 0.28 7.31 23.79
C ASN A 127 -0.15 6.93 22.37
N SER A 128 -0.40 5.64 22.12
CA SER A 128 -0.78 5.13 20.81
C SER A 128 -2.05 5.77 20.25
N GLU A 129 -3.06 6.01 21.08
CA GLU A 129 -4.31 6.67 20.65
C GLU A 129 -4.04 8.10 20.17
N TYR A 130 -3.22 8.84 20.91
CA TYR A 130 -2.84 10.20 20.55
C TYR A 130 -2.04 10.23 19.24
N PHE A 131 -1.10 9.30 19.08
CA PHE A 131 -0.34 9.15 17.83
C PHE A 131 -1.23 8.78 16.64
N CYS A 132 -2.19 7.87 16.83
CA CYS A 132 -3.15 7.51 15.80
C CYS A 132 -4.01 8.71 15.37
N THR A 133 -4.46 9.55 16.30
CA THR A 133 -5.19 10.78 15.96
C THR A 133 -4.33 11.75 15.14
N ILE A 134 -3.05 11.90 15.47
CA ILE A 134 -2.12 12.71 14.67
C ILE A 134 -2.00 12.16 13.25
N MET A 135 -1.83 10.84 13.11
CA MET A 135 -1.70 10.20 11.79
C MET A 135 -2.97 10.34 10.96
N HIS A 136 -4.15 10.23 11.59
CA HIS A 136 -5.43 10.47 10.95
C HIS A 136 -5.54 11.92 10.43
N LEU A 137 -5.21 12.91 11.26
CA LEU A 137 -5.23 14.33 10.84
C LEU A 137 -4.20 14.63 9.75
N LEU A 138 -2.99 14.07 9.85
CA LEU A 138 -1.96 14.23 8.83
C LEU A 138 -2.35 13.57 7.51
N ARG A 139 -3.17 12.51 7.51
CA ARG A 139 -3.63 11.82 6.30
C ARG A 139 -4.30 12.78 5.31
N GLU A 140 -5.12 13.70 5.82
CA GLU A 140 -5.85 14.72 5.05
C GLU A 140 -4.99 15.92 4.61
N ASP A 141 -3.78 16.05 5.15
CA ASP A 141 -2.88 17.15 4.78
C ASP A 141 -2.29 16.93 3.37
N ALA A 142 -2.79 17.70 2.41
CA ALA A 142 -2.36 17.68 1.01
C ALA A 142 -0.99 18.34 0.77
N SER A 143 -0.48 19.15 1.71
CA SER A 143 0.78 19.87 1.54
C SER A 143 1.97 18.92 1.37
N TYR A 144 1.98 17.80 2.10
CA TYR A 144 3.00 16.76 1.97
C TYR A 144 3.07 16.19 0.57
N ARG A 145 1.92 15.96 -0.07
CA ARG A 145 1.88 15.46 -1.44
C ARG A 145 2.48 16.48 -2.41
N ALA A 146 2.12 17.76 -2.26
CA ALA A 146 2.67 18.83 -3.08
C ALA A 146 4.20 18.96 -2.93
N ILE A 147 4.73 18.77 -1.71
CA ILE A 147 6.18 18.79 -1.46
C ILE A 147 6.87 17.59 -2.13
N VAL A 148 6.31 16.38 -2.02
CA VAL A 148 6.82 15.19 -2.73
C VAL A 148 6.83 15.42 -4.24
N ASP A 149 5.77 16.00 -4.80
CA ASP A 149 5.67 16.32 -6.23
C ASP A 149 6.70 17.37 -6.68
N GLN A 150 7.12 18.28 -5.79
CA GLN A 150 8.19 19.23 -6.09
C GLN A 150 9.57 18.60 -6.06
N ILE A 151 9.81 17.62 -5.18
CA ILE A 151 11.14 17.04 -4.91
C ILE A 151 11.44 15.83 -5.82
N VAL A 152 10.45 14.97 -6.06
CA VAL A 152 10.64 13.73 -6.82
C VAL A 152 10.58 13.98 -8.32
N GLU A 153 11.64 13.59 -9.02
CA GLU A 153 11.68 13.56 -10.47
C GLU A 153 11.17 12.22 -10.99
N VAL A 154 10.28 12.29 -11.97
CA VAL A 154 9.67 11.13 -12.63
C VAL A 154 10.15 11.14 -14.08
N PRO A 155 10.67 10.03 -14.62
CA PRO A 155 11.14 9.98 -16.00
C PRO A 155 9.98 10.10 -16.99
N ASP A 156 10.30 10.52 -18.21
CA ASP A 156 9.32 10.59 -19.30
C ASP A 156 8.72 9.20 -19.58
N HIS A 157 7.42 9.19 -19.92
CA HIS A 157 6.65 7.97 -20.19
C HIS A 157 6.58 6.96 -19.03
N ALA A 158 6.78 7.43 -17.79
CA ALA A 158 6.56 6.61 -16.61
C ALA A 158 5.11 6.09 -16.52
N ASP A 159 4.95 4.83 -16.11
CA ASP A 159 3.65 4.26 -15.82
C ASP A 159 2.96 5.03 -14.69
N THR A 160 1.71 5.43 -14.92
CA THR A 160 0.96 6.29 -13.99
C THR A 160 0.66 5.58 -12.67
N ARG A 161 0.43 4.27 -12.70
CA ARG A 161 0.11 3.48 -11.51
C ARG A 161 1.34 3.24 -10.65
N ASP A 162 2.46 2.91 -11.28
CA ASP A 162 3.76 2.81 -10.59
C ASP A 162 4.16 4.15 -9.97
N THR A 163 3.94 5.26 -10.69
CA THR A 163 4.21 6.62 -10.20
C THR A 163 3.34 6.99 -9.00
N GLU A 164 2.02 6.79 -9.08
CA GLU A 164 1.12 7.09 -7.98
C GLU A 164 1.42 6.24 -6.74
N ALA A 165 1.72 4.95 -6.93
CA ALA A 165 2.08 4.07 -5.83
C ALA A 165 3.32 4.54 -5.07
N VAL A 166 4.40 4.85 -5.79
CA VAL A 166 5.63 5.34 -5.17
C VAL A 166 5.41 6.68 -4.49
N LYS A 167 4.72 7.64 -5.14
CA LYS A 167 4.47 8.96 -4.55
C LYS A 167 3.58 8.90 -3.31
N ARG A 168 2.53 8.06 -3.30
CA ARG A 168 1.67 7.87 -2.12
C ARG A 168 2.42 7.27 -0.94
N ILE A 169 3.23 6.23 -1.15
CA ILE A 169 4.04 5.63 -0.08
C ILE A 169 5.12 6.60 0.41
N THR A 170 5.78 7.32 -0.51
CA THR A 170 6.77 8.35 -0.16
C THR A 170 6.14 9.45 0.70
N THR A 171 4.94 9.90 0.34
CA THR A 171 4.16 10.88 1.11
C THR A 171 3.83 10.35 2.51
N ALA A 172 3.45 9.07 2.62
CA ALA A 172 3.15 8.43 3.90
C ALA A 172 4.40 8.36 4.81
N TYR A 173 5.55 7.96 4.26
CA TYR A 173 6.82 7.99 5.02
C TYR A 173 7.19 9.40 5.46
N MET A 174 6.97 10.41 4.62
CA MET A 174 7.26 11.79 4.98
C MET A 174 6.38 12.29 6.13
N LYS A 175 5.08 11.96 6.11
CA LYS A 175 4.16 12.25 7.23
C LYS A 175 4.58 11.54 8.52
N LEU A 176 5.03 10.30 8.41
CA LEU A 176 5.43 9.46 9.56
C LEU A 176 6.74 9.93 10.20
N LEU A 177 7.77 10.21 9.38
CA LEU A 177 9.15 10.43 9.83
C LEU A 177 9.53 11.91 9.92
N PHE A 178 8.89 12.77 9.13
CA PHE A 178 9.19 14.19 9.04
C PHE A 178 7.93 15.07 9.23
N PRO A 179 7.17 14.89 10.34
CA PRO A 179 5.89 15.59 10.56
C PRO A 179 6.04 17.13 10.75
N ASN A 180 7.28 17.61 10.88
CA ASN A 180 7.63 19.02 11.02
C ASN A 180 7.81 19.75 9.68
N VAL A 181 7.94 19.03 8.56
CA VAL A 181 8.16 19.64 7.23
C VAL A 181 6.93 20.45 6.81
N ARG A 182 7.15 21.65 6.25
CA ARG A 182 6.09 22.54 5.76
C ARG A 182 6.31 23.00 4.32
N SER A 183 7.53 22.88 3.82
CA SER A 183 7.93 23.26 2.46
C SER A 183 9.07 22.36 1.96
N ALA A 184 9.31 22.35 0.64
CA ALA A 184 10.40 21.58 0.07
C ALA A 184 11.80 22.00 0.58
N SER A 185 11.96 23.27 0.97
CA SER A 185 13.21 23.77 1.57
C SER A 185 13.49 23.25 2.98
N ASP A 186 12.48 22.73 3.68
CA ASP A 186 12.68 22.14 5.01
C ASP A 186 13.22 20.71 4.95
N VAL A 187 13.28 20.12 3.75
CA VAL A 187 13.59 18.71 3.54
C VAL A 187 15.09 18.53 3.32
N ASP A 188 15.73 17.72 4.17
CA ASP A 188 17.02 17.14 3.82
C ASP A 188 16.82 16.08 2.73
N LEU A 189 17.29 16.38 1.52
CA LEU A 189 17.07 15.55 0.34
C LEU A 189 17.70 14.16 0.48
N ARG A 190 18.82 14.02 1.20
CA ARG A 190 19.50 12.73 1.40
C ARG A 190 18.71 11.87 2.37
N GLU A 191 18.23 12.44 3.46
CA GLU A 191 17.35 11.74 4.40
C GLU A 191 16.03 11.36 3.74
N PHE A 192 15.43 12.26 2.98
CA PHE A 192 14.21 12.00 2.20
C PHE A 192 14.40 10.84 1.22
N GLN A 193 15.50 10.84 0.46
CA GLN A 193 15.79 9.75 -0.48
C GLN A 193 15.96 8.43 0.26
N ARG A 194 16.71 8.44 1.38
CA ARG A 194 17.04 7.25 2.17
C ARG A 194 15.82 6.63 2.86
N TYR A 195 14.97 7.46 3.46
CA TYR A 195 13.90 7.02 4.37
C TYR A 195 12.50 7.06 3.76
N CYS A 196 12.27 7.85 2.70
CA CYS A 196 10.97 7.97 2.06
C CYS A 196 10.96 7.33 0.66
N LEU A 197 11.74 7.89 -0.27
CA LEU A 197 11.64 7.50 -1.68
C LEU A 197 12.17 6.09 -1.95
N ARG A 198 13.39 5.77 -1.49
CA ARG A 198 14.00 4.46 -1.74
C ARG A 198 13.20 3.30 -1.15
N PRO A 199 12.69 3.37 0.09
CA PRO A 199 11.77 2.34 0.61
C PRO A 199 10.48 2.22 -0.21
N ALA A 200 9.86 3.34 -0.61
CA ALA A 200 8.64 3.33 -1.44
C ALA A 200 8.87 2.63 -2.80
N THR A 201 9.96 2.99 -3.49
CA THR A 201 10.39 2.36 -4.75
C THR A 201 10.62 0.86 -4.59
N LYS A 202 11.32 0.43 -3.52
CA LYS A 202 11.52 -1.00 -3.23
C LYS A 202 10.22 -1.75 -2.99
N MET A 203 9.29 -1.17 -2.24
CA MET A 203 7.99 -1.79 -1.97
C MET A 203 7.17 -1.99 -3.24
N ARG A 204 7.15 -1.00 -4.15
CA ARG A 204 6.44 -1.10 -5.43
C ARG A 204 7.16 -2.03 -6.41
N TYR A 205 8.50 -2.04 -6.40
CA TYR A 205 9.30 -2.95 -7.22
C TYR A 205 8.94 -4.41 -6.98
N ILE A 206 8.74 -4.81 -5.72
CA ILE A 206 8.35 -6.19 -5.40
C ILE A 206 6.99 -6.54 -6.02
N ILE A 207 6.01 -5.64 -5.99
CA ILE A 207 4.71 -5.85 -6.65
C ILE A 207 4.93 -6.11 -8.15
N LYS A 208 5.73 -5.26 -8.83
CA LYS A 208 6.01 -5.40 -10.26
C LYS A 208 6.73 -6.71 -10.60
N LYS A 209 7.69 -7.09 -9.76
CA LYS A 209 8.45 -8.34 -9.91
C LYS A 209 7.55 -9.57 -9.77
N GLN A 210 6.65 -9.56 -8.78
CA GLN A 210 5.69 -10.64 -8.59
C GLN A 210 4.67 -10.72 -9.74
N LEU A 211 4.24 -9.59 -10.31
CA LEU A 211 3.43 -9.57 -11.53
C LEU A 211 4.13 -10.25 -12.69
N GLY A 212 5.42 -9.98 -12.92
CA GLY A 212 6.19 -10.61 -13.99
C GLY A 212 6.42 -12.11 -13.82
N ILE A 213 6.26 -12.65 -12.60
CA ILE A 213 6.26 -14.09 -12.32
C ILE A 213 4.89 -14.71 -12.60
N LEU A 214 3.81 -13.99 -12.28
CA LEU A 214 2.43 -14.46 -12.44
C LEU A 214 1.94 -14.36 -13.89
N ASP A 215 2.37 -13.34 -14.62
CA ASP A 215 1.85 -13.00 -15.94
C ASP A 215 2.99 -12.59 -16.89
N ILE A 216 3.07 -13.27 -18.02
CA ILE A 216 4.12 -13.06 -19.03
C ILE A 216 4.10 -11.66 -19.62
N GLU A 217 2.94 -10.98 -19.64
CA GLU A 217 2.82 -9.62 -20.12
C GLU A 217 3.63 -8.62 -19.28
N PHE A 218 3.86 -8.93 -18.00
CA PHE A 218 4.62 -8.11 -17.07
C PHE A 218 6.08 -8.55 -16.93
N LYS A 219 6.45 -9.66 -17.58
CA LYS A 219 7.79 -10.23 -17.46
C LYS A 219 8.84 -9.27 -18.01
N GLY A 220 9.79 -8.88 -17.16
CA GLY A 220 10.87 -7.95 -17.52
C GLY A 220 10.45 -6.48 -17.54
N LYS A 221 9.20 -6.14 -17.21
CA LYS A 221 8.81 -4.74 -16.98
C LYS A 221 9.34 -4.30 -15.61
N GLU A 222 9.99 -3.15 -15.57
CA GLU A 222 10.48 -2.53 -14.33
C GLU A 222 9.63 -1.31 -13.97
N ILE A 223 9.79 -0.86 -12.72
CA ILE A 223 9.18 0.40 -12.28
C ILE A 223 10.03 1.58 -12.78
N PRO A 224 9.46 2.79 -12.92
CA PRO A 224 10.22 3.97 -13.32
C PRO A 224 11.41 4.23 -12.38
N ASN A 225 12.51 4.76 -12.92
CA ASN A 225 13.66 5.16 -12.12
C ASN A 225 13.42 6.55 -11.51
N PHE A 226 12.92 6.61 -10.28
CA PHE A 226 12.64 7.85 -9.56
C PHE A 226 13.90 8.45 -8.94
N THR A 227 14.15 9.72 -9.19
CA THR A 227 15.28 10.49 -8.62
C THR A 227 14.79 11.66 -7.76
N VAL A 228 15.70 12.26 -7.01
CA VAL A 228 15.46 13.46 -6.22
C VAL A 228 16.18 14.62 -6.90
N LYS A 229 15.52 15.77 -7.05
CA LYS A 229 16.15 16.98 -7.61
C LYS A 229 17.44 17.30 -6.86
N ASP A 230 18.47 17.71 -7.59
CA ASP A 230 19.73 18.23 -7.03
C ASP A 230 20.55 17.23 -6.18
N ILE A 231 20.26 15.92 -6.26
CA ILE A 231 21.16 14.85 -5.78
C ILE A 231 21.72 14.09 -6.97
N GLU A 232 23.05 14.11 -7.13
CA GLU A 232 23.74 13.18 -8.04
C GLU A 232 23.58 11.75 -7.49
N ASN A 233 23.18 10.82 -8.36
CA ASN A 233 22.93 9.42 -8.01
C ASN A 233 24.14 8.77 -7.32
N GLU A 234 24.04 8.55 -6.01
CA GLU A 234 24.87 7.56 -5.32
C GLU A 234 24.31 6.17 -5.65
N ASN A 235 24.74 5.64 -6.81
CA ASN A 235 24.47 4.26 -7.25
C ASN A 235 25.05 3.23 -6.28
#